data_AF-A0A351C1W7-F1
#
_entry.id   AF-A0A351C1W7-F1
#
_cell.length_a   1.000
_cell.length_b   1.000
_cell.length_c   1.000
_cell.angle_alpha   90.00
_cell.angle_beta   90.00
_cell.angle_gamma   90.00
#
_symmetry.space_group_name_H-M   'P 1'
#
loop_
_entity.id
_entity.type
_entity.pdbx_description
1 polymer ?
#
loop_
_entity_poly.entity_id
_entity_poly.type
_entity_poly.pdbx_seq_one_letter_code
_entity_poly.pdbx_strand_id
1 'polypeptide(L)'
;MKKNILLYLSALYFFIFSGYSFSQISENNSLILGTFKITKVIDGDTFKFENLDGSSRLLGIDTEETFKTDDAAAKTDEISAKWDEYYRLEKGENKMPVKTNSPLGYEAMIWAKEFLKDVENARLELEDENRAMDIFGRHLVYMFVQKDGKEINYNVECVRLGYSPYFNKYGNSKKYHQDFIAAQEYARNNKLGIWDPDKKHYPDYEERINWWNKRAEQLENFEKKYSDNENYFNLSDESDFKRLSENVGNEIIVFGNISDVLTKKFPYLLRIPRTKEDTFELVIFEDNANLLNEMEIDNKKEYYTYIKGTLGVYKGKYQIELKDKDQIWIE
;
A
#
# COMPACT_ATOMS: atom_id res chain seq x y z
N MET A 1 -57.13 -30.83 -28.41
CA MET A 1 -56.44 -29.84 -27.55
C MET A 1 -55.79 -30.59 -26.39
N LYS A 2 -54.46 -30.43 -26.21
CA LYS A 2 -53.64 -30.64 -24.98
C LYS A 2 -53.86 -31.94 -24.19
N LYS A 3 -52.86 -32.71 -23.74
CA LYS A 3 -51.40 -32.79 -23.91
C LYS A 3 -51.05 -34.09 -23.14
N ASN A 4 -50.22 -34.95 -23.73
CA ASN A 4 -49.72 -36.18 -23.09
C ASN A 4 -48.99 -35.83 -21.78
N ILE A 5 -49.34 -36.54 -20.71
CA ILE A 5 -48.60 -36.57 -19.44
C ILE A 5 -47.43 -37.52 -19.67
N LEU A 6 -46.24 -36.96 -19.85
CA LEU A 6 -44.98 -37.70 -19.85
C LEU A 6 -44.35 -37.57 -18.45
N LEU A 7 -44.26 -38.68 -17.73
CA LEU A 7 -43.44 -38.80 -16.53
C LEU A 7 -41.97 -38.53 -16.90
N TYR A 8 -41.33 -37.57 -16.23
CA TYR A 8 -39.87 -37.48 -16.19
C TYR A 8 -39.40 -37.85 -14.79
N LEU A 9 -38.62 -38.93 -14.73
CA LEU A 9 -37.87 -39.37 -13.56
C LEU A 9 -36.86 -38.28 -13.14
N SER A 10 -36.90 -37.92 -11.86
CA SER A 10 -35.85 -37.14 -11.21
C SER A 10 -34.60 -38.01 -11.05
N ALA A 11 -33.59 -37.79 -11.90
CA ALA A 11 -32.25 -38.33 -11.71
C ALA A 11 -31.57 -37.56 -10.58
N LEU A 12 -31.49 -38.19 -9.40
CA LEU A 12 -30.68 -37.75 -8.28
C LEU A 12 -29.21 -38.02 -8.60
N TYR A 13 -28.44 -37.00 -8.98
CA TYR A 13 -26.99 -37.11 -9.04
C TYR A 13 -26.41 -36.90 -7.64
N PHE A 14 -26.11 -38.01 -6.96
CA PHE A 14 -25.21 -38.02 -5.82
C PHE A 14 -23.78 -37.82 -6.33
N PHE A 15 -23.27 -36.58 -6.28
CA PHE A 15 -21.82 -36.37 -6.33
C PHE A 15 -21.25 -36.67 -4.94
N ILE A 16 -20.67 -37.88 -4.81
CA ILE A 16 -19.79 -38.23 -3.71
C ILE A 16 -18.49 -37.44 -3.93
N PHE A 17 -18.35 -36.31 -3.25
CA PHE A 17 -17.05 -35.67 -3.11
C PHE A 17 -16.29 -36.41 -2.01
N SER A 18 -15.40 -37.30 -2.44
CA SER A 18 -14.41 -37.96 -1.60
C SER A 18 -13.59 -36.91 -0.85
N GLY A 19 -13.48 -37.09 0.46
CA GLY A 19 -12.74 -36.20 1.35
C GLY A 19 -11.30 -36.02 0.91
N TYR A 20 -10.95 -34.81 0.51
CA TYR A 20 -9.61 -34.29 0.68
C TYR A 20 -9.53 -33.76 2.10
N SER A 21 -8.82 -34.48 2.97
CA SER A 21 -8.32 -33.93 4.22
C SER A 21 -7.32 -32.84 3.88
N PHE A 22 -7.76 -31.58 3.90
CA PHE A 22 -6.86 -30.43 3.90
C PHE A 22 -6.25 -30.32 5.30
N SER A 23 -5.16 -31.05 5.52
CA SER A 23 -4.29 -30.83 6.68
C SER A 23 -3.37 -29.67 6.37
N GLN A 24 -3.84 -28.45 6.60
CA GLN A 24 -3.00 -27.27 6.85
C GLN A 24 -3.80 -26.25 7.68
N ILE A 25 -4.00 -26.57 8.96
CA ILE A 25 -4.39 -25.58 9.98
C ILE A 25 -3.28 -25.63 11.03
N SER A 26 -2.10 -25.12 10.69
CA SER A 26 -1.02 -24.91 11.66
C SER A 26 0.05 -23.90 11.23
N GLU A 27 -0.29 -22.89 10.42
CA GLU A 27 0.61 -21.75 10.12
C GLU A 27 -0.05 -20.36 10.32
N ASN A 28 -1.37 -20.27 10.48
CA ASN A 28 -2.07 -18.98 10.40
C ASN A 28 -2.06 -18.10 11.67
N ASN A 29 -1.39 -18.53 12.76
CA ASN A 29 -1.32 -17.75 14.00
C ASN A 29 -0.09 -16.83 14.10
N SER A 30 0.93 -16.96 13.25
CA SER A 30 2.17 -16.15 13.38
C SER A 30 1.94 -14.68 13.05
N LEU A 31 1.03 -14.38 12.12
CA LEU A 31 0.75 -13.02 11.67
C LEU A 31 -0.32 -12.30 12.48
N ILE A 32 -0.91 -12.92 13.51
CA ILE A 32 -1.84 -12.24 14.41
C ILE A 32 -1.01 -11.45 15.42
N LEU A 33 -1.01 -10.12 15.29
CA LEU A 33 -0.28 -9.23 16.19
C LEU A 33 -0.89 -9.22 17.59
N GLY A 34 -2.22 -9.37 17.68
CA GLY A 34 -2.95 -9.44 18.95
C GLY A 34 -4.32 -8.78 18.88
N THR A 35 -4.97 -8.64 20.04
CA THR A 35 -6.19 -7.86 20.21
C THR A 35 -5.89 -6.67 21.11
N PHE A 36 -6.24 -5.48 20.65
CA PHE A 36 -5.88 -4.23 21.30
C PHE A 36 -7.10 -3.31 21.43
N LYS A 37 -7.12 -2.52 22.49
CA LYS A 37 -8.13 -1.47 22.68
C LYS A 37 -7.86 -0.30 21.73
N ILE A 38 -8.88 0.16 21.02
CA ILE A 38 -8.78 1.32 20.13
C ILE A 38 -8.75 2.59 21.01
N THR A 39 -7.70 3.42 20.87
CA THR A 39 -7.57 4.66 21.66
C THR A 39 -7.83 5.91 20.84
N LYS A 40 -7.57 5.89 19.53
CA LYS A 40 -7.79 7.04 18.66
C LYS A 40 -7.96 6.66 17.20
N VAL A 41 -8.96 7.25 16.55
CA VAL A 41 -9.05 7.36 15.08
C VAL A 41 -8.30 8.63 14.66
N ILE A 42 -7.19 8.51 13.93
CA ILE A 42 -6.43 9.67 13.46
C ILE A 42 -7.05 10.21 12.17
N ASP A 43 -7.29 9.31 11.22
CA ASP A 43 -7.96 9.51 9.93
C ASP A 43 -8.57 8.16 9.49
N GLY A 44 -9.08 8.06 8.26
CA GLY A 44 -9.82 6.89 7.78
C GLY A 44 -9.00 5.59 7.65
N ASP A 45 -7.67 5.70 7.65
CA ASP A 45 -6.74 4.58 7.47
C ASP A 45 -5.60 4.52 8.51
N THR A 46 -5.56 5.43 9.50
CA THR A 46 -4.55 5.45 10.56
C THR A 46 -5.17 5.51 11.96
N PHE A 47 -4.74 4.61 12.83
CA PHE A 47 -5.31 4.40 14.17
C PHE A 47 -4.23 4.33 15.25
N LYS A 48 -4.64 4.54 16.51
CA LYS A 48 -3.83 4.21 17.70
C LYS A 48 -4.54 3.19 18.57
N PHE A 49 -3.73 2.36 19.21
CA PHE A 49 -4.17 1.29 20.08
C PHE A 49 -3.45 1.38 21.43
N GLU A 50 -4.08 0.87 22.48
CA GLU A 50 -3.48 0.77 23.81
C GLU A 50 -2.37 -0.28 23.80
N ASN A 51 -1.23 0.02 24.45
CA ASN A 51 -0.05 -0.86 24.55
C ASN A 51 0.56 -1.28 23.21
N LEU A 52 0.29 -0.55 22.13
CA LEU A 52 0.98 -0.70 20.85
C LEU A 52 1.70 0.60 20.52
N ASP A 53 3.02 0.52 20.38
CA ASP A 53 3.84 1.71 20.14
C ASP A 53 3.54 2.34 18.77
N GLY A 54 3.59 3.67 18.73
CA GLY A 54 3.34 4.43 17.50
C GLY A 54 1.88 4.49 17.09
N SER A 55 1.64 4.55 15.78
CA SER A 55 0.32 4.44 15.17
C SER A 55 0.32 3.28 14.19
N SER A 56 -0.84 2.72 13.87
CA SER A 56 -0.95 1.68 12.85
C SER A 56 -1.60 2.24 11.60
N ARG A 57 -1.00 1.94 10.44
CA ARG A 57 -1.52 2.26 9.12
C ARG A 57 -2.20 1.01 8.56
N LEU A 58 -3.45 1.15 8.17
CA LEU A 58 -4.25 0.07 7.63
C LEU A 58 -3.85 -0.22 6.19
N LEU A 59 -3.58 -1.51 5.91
CA LEU A 59 -3.17 -2.01 4.61
C LEU A 59 -4.33 -2.07 3.61
N GLY A 60 -4.03 -1.93 2.31
CA GLY A 60 -5.03 -2.02 1.24
C GLY A 60 -5.98 -0.82 1.13
N ILE A 61 -5.81 0.21 1.96
CA ILE A 61 -6.58 1.45 1.90
C ILE A 61 -5.69 2.71 1.97
N ASP A 62 -6.14 3.73 1.25
CA ASP A 62 -5.66 5.11 1.28
C ASP A 62 -6.89 6.03 1.20
N THR A 63 -7.39 6.47 2.35
CA THR A 63 -8.52 7.40 2.38
C THR A 63 -8.06 8.80 1.99
N GLU A 64 -8.96 9.61 1.44
CA GLU A 64 -8.64 11.02 1.14
C GLU A 64 -8.32 11.79 2.43
N GLU A 65 -7.49 12.83 2.31
CA GLU A 65 -7.06 13.62 3.45
C GLU A 65 -8.21 14.44 4.04
N THR A 66 -8.13 14.72 5.34
CA THR A 66 -9.09 15.58 6.04
C THR A 66 -8.39 16.57 6.95
N PHE A 67 -9.04 17.71 7.20
CA PHE A 67 -8.52 18.72 8.10
C PHE A 67 -8.43 18.18 9.54
N LYS A 68 -7.25 18.30 10.14
CA LYS A 68 -6.95 17.82 11.51
C LYS A 68 -7.09 18.95 12.55
N THR A 69 -8.13 19.78 12.40
CA THR A 69 -8.41 20.95 13.25
C THR A 69 -9.87 20.94 13.75
N ASP A 70 -10.16 21.66 14.84
CA ASP A 70 -11.50 21.66 15.45
C ASP A 70 -12.58 22.24 14.52
N ASP A 71 -12.19 23.11 13.60
CA ASP A 71 -13.03 23.73 12.56
C ASP A 71 -13.08 22.92 11.24
N ALA A 72 -12.68 21.64 11.26
CA ALA A 72 -12.63 20.79 10.07
C ALA A 72 -13.94 20.74 9.28
N ALA A 73 -15.09 20.71 9.97
CA ALA A 73 -16.41 20.75 9.33
C ALA A 73 -16.61 22.04 8.52
N ALA A 74 -16.35 23.20 9.12
CA ALA A 74 -16.52 24.50 8.46
C ALA A 74 -15.57 24.67 7.26
N LYS A 75 -14.30 24.24 7.40
CA LYS A 75 -13.35 24.22 6.29
C LYS A 75 -13.78 23.29 5.16
N THR A 76 -14.33 22.13 5.51
CA THR A 76 -14.86 21.17 4.54
C THR A 76 -16.02 21.76 3.76
N ASP A 77 -16.96 22.42 4.45
CA ASP A 77 -18.10 23.11 3.81
C ASP A 77 -17.63 24.21 2.86
N GLU A 78 -16.61 24.98 3.28
CA GLU A 78 -16.02 26.04 2.45
C GLU A 78 -15.40 25.49 1.15
N ILE A 79 -14.60 24.43 1.22
CA ILE A 79 -13.97 23.85 0.03
C ILE A 79 -14.97 23.08 -0.84
N SER A 80 -16.02 22.50 -0.26
CA SER A 80 -17.04 21.75 -0.99
C SER A 80 -17.74 22.62 -2.06
N ALA A 81 -18.02 23.89 -1.73
CA ALA A 81 -18.64 24.84 -2.65
C ALA A 81 -17.76 25.21 -3.86
N LYS A 82 -16.44 24.98 -3.78
CA LYS A 82 -15.44 25.35 -4.80
C LYS A 82 -14.48 24.19 -5.11
N TRP A 83 -14.95 22.95 -4.96
CA TRP A 83 -14.11 21.75 -4.99
C TRP A 83 -13.20 21.67 -6.22
N ASP A 84 -13.76 21.85 -7.41
CA ASP A 84 -13.01 21.70 -8.66
C ASP A 84 -11.88 22.74 -8.79
N GLU A 85 -12.13 23.97 -8.36
CA GLU A 85 -11.12 25.02 -8.32
C GLU A 85 -10.06 24.73 -7.25
N TYR A 86 -10.48 24.32 -6.05
CA TYR A 86 -9.60 23.96 -4.95
C TYR A 86 -8.64 22.83 -5.36
N TYR A 87 -9.17 21.72 -5.88
CA TYR A 87 -8.36 20.60 -6.32
C TYR A 87 -7.39 20.98 -7.44
N ARG A 88 -7.84 21.79 -8.42
CA ARG A 88 -6.97 22.27 -9.50
C ARG A 88 -5.79 23.11 -8.96
N LEU A 89 -6.03 23.96 -7.98
CA LEU A 89 -4.96 24.76 -7.34
C LEU A 89 -3.98 23.89 -6.56
N GLU A 90 -4.48 22.90 -5.83
CA GLU A 90 -3.65 21.93 -5.10
C GLU A 90 -2.83 21.04 -6.04
N LYS A 91 -3.41 20.64 -7.18
CA LYS A 91 -2.70 19.90 -8.23
C LYS A 91 -1.60 20.75 -8.85
N GLY A 92 -1.90 22.01 -9.16
CA GLY A 92 -0.95 22.93 -9.82
C GLY A 92 -0.31 22.30 -11.05
N GLU A 93 1.02 22.43 -11.14
CA GLU A 93 1.83 21.87 -12.24
C GLU A 93 2.33 20.43 -11.95
N ASN A 94 1.90 19.80 -10.86
CA ASN A 94 2.32 18.44 -10.57
C ASN A 94 1.89 17.52 -11.71
N LYS A 95 2.77 16.61 -12.13
CA LYS A 95 2.42 15.59 -13.13
C LYS A 95 1.60 14.48 -12.49
N MET A 96 2.00 14.02 -11.32
CA MET A 96 1.36 12.93 -10.58
C MET A 96 0.13 13.40 -9.78
N PRO A 97 -0.83 12.52 -9.48
CA PRO A 97 -1.95 12.78 -8.57
C PRO A 97 -1.48 13.33 -7.21
N VAL A 98 -2.19 14.33 -6.66
CA VAL A 98 -1.85 14.96 -5.38
C VAL A 98 -2.81 14.55 -4.28
N LYS A 99 -2.36 14.49 -3.02
CA LYS A 99 -3.24 14.33 -1.87
C LYS A 99 -3.51 15.70 -1.25
N THR A 100 -4.78 16.03 -1.04
CA THR A 100 -5.21 17.28 -0.41
C THR A 100 -6.48 17.08 0.41
N ASN A 101 -6.77 17.96 1.36
CA ASN A 101 -7.97 17.83 2.19
C ASN A 101 -9.22 17.84 1.32
N SER A 102 -10.18 16.96 1.60
CA SER A 102 -11.38 16.86 0.78
C SER A 102 -12.66 16.64 1.59
N PRO A 103 -13.83 16.97 1.00
CA PRO A 103 -15.11 16.63 1.61
C PRO A 103 -15.31 15.14 1.84
N LEU A 104 -14.91 14.29 0.88
CA LEU A 104 -15.04 12.85 1.08
C LEU A 104 -14.04 12.30 2.12
N GLY A 105 -12.85 12.89 2.26
CA GLY A 105 -11.91 12.53 3.33
C GLY A 105 -12.50 12.83 4.72
N TYR A 106 -13.20 13.96 4.86
CA TYR A 106 -13.96 14.26 6.07
C TYR A 106 -15.12 13.27 6.29
N GLU A 107 -15.87 12.93 5.23
CA GLU A 107 -16.94 11.91 5.31
C GLU A 107 -16.39 10.54 5.77
N ALA A 108 -15.26 10.10 5.21
CA ALA A 108 -14.59 8.86 5.58
C ALA A 108 -14.15 8.85 7.05
N MET A 109 -13.61 9.96 7.56
CA MET A 109 -13.26 10.08 8.98
C MET A 109 -14.51 10.00 9.89
N ILE A 110 -15.61 10.64 9.51
CA ILE A 110 -16.87 10.57 10.27
C ILE A 110 -17.43 9.15 10.25
N TRP A 111 -17.43 8.50 9.09
CA TRP A 111 -17.80 7.10 8.97
C TRP A 111 -16.94 6.20 9.87
N ALA A 112 -15.61 6.37 9.86
CA ALA A 112 -14.71 5.58 10.69
C ALA A 112 -15.06 5.68 12.18
N LYS A 113 -15.33 6.91 12.67
CA LYS A 113 -15.74 7.17 14.05
C LYS A 113 -17.09 6.51 14.37
N GLU A 114 -18.06 6.66 13.49
CA GLU A 114 -19.41 6.08 13.67
C GLU A 114 -19.40 4.55 13.61
N PHE A 115 -18.63 3.98 12.66
CA PHE A 115 -18.46 2.55 12.49
C PHE A 115 -17.88 1.89 13.75
N LEU A 116 -16.98 2.59 14.45
CA LEU A 116 -16.28 2.09 15.63
C LEU A 116 -16.88 2.55 16.97
N LYS A 117 -17.98 3.31 16.99
CA LYS A 117 -18.51 3.92 18.22
C LYS A 117 -18.82 2.92 19.36
N ASP A 118 -19.20 1.70 19.00
CA ASP A 118 -19.54 0.61 19.92
C ASP A 118 -18.47 -0.51 19.92
N VAL A 119 -17.29 -0.24 19.35
CA VAL A 119 -16.17 -1.18 19.25
C VAL A 119 -15.05 -0.73 20.19
N GLU A 120 -14.84 -1.48 21.27
CA GLU A 120 -13.73 -1.20 22.18
C GLU A 120 -12.40 -1.80 21.70
N ASN A 121 -12.44 -3.03 21.20
CA ASN A 121 -11.25 -3.81 20.87
C ASN A 121 -11.23 -4.20 19.40
N ALA A 122 -10.03 -4.22 18.82
CA ALA A 122 -9.78 -4.72 17.48
C ALA A 122 -8.67 -5.77 17.50
N ARG A 123 -8.85 -6.81 16.70
CA ARG A 123 -7.81 -7.79 16.41
C ARG A 123 -7.00 -7.30 15.21
N LEU A 124 -5.68 -7.28 15.35
CA LEU A 124 -4.77 -6.81 14.32
C LEU A 124 -4.00 -7.98 13.72
N GLU A 125 -3.87 -7.98 12.40
CA GLU A 125 -3.04 -8.92 11.66
C GLU A 125 -1.98 -8.19 10.83
N LEU A 126 -0.78 -8.75 10.78
CA LEU A 126 0.26 -8.39 9.83
C LEU A 126 0.01 -9.08 8.48
N GLU A 127 0.50 -8.46 7.42
CA GLU A 127 0.66 -9.10 6.11
C GLU A 127 1.96 -9.92 6.06
N ASP A 128 3.05 -9.36 6.60
CA ASP A 128 4.40 -9.85 6.42
C ASP A 128 5.27 -9.42 7.62
N GLU A 129 5.98 -10.35 8.25
CA GLU A 129 6.83 -10.06 9.42
C GLU A 129 8.03 -9.20 9.03
N ASN A 130 8.59 -9.42 7.82
CA ASN A 130 9.77 -8.68 7.34
C ASN A 130 9.43 -7.26 6.86
N ARG A 131 8.13 -6.96 6.70
CA ARG A 131 7.58 -5.64 6.32
C ARG A 131 6.50 -5.18 7.30
N ALA A 132 6.65 -5.51 8.59
CA ALA A 132 5.64 -5.21 9.60
C ALA A 132 5.48 -3.71 9.92
N MET A 133 6.47 -2.88 9.57
CA MET A 133 6.45 -1.44 9.80
C MET A 133 6.84 -0.66 8.54
N ASP A 134 6.28 0.54 8.39
CA ASP A 134 6.72 1.47 7.36
C ASP A 134 7.93 2.32 7.80
N ILE A 135 8.43 3.14 6.87
CA ILE A 135 9.59 4.02 7.11
C ILE A 135 9.37 5.04 8.24
N PHE A 136 8.12 5.32 8.62
CA PHE A 136 7.76 6.25 9.67
C PHE A 136 7.60 5.57 11.04
N GLY A 137 7.79 4.25 11.11
CA GLY A 137 7.62 3.44 12.32
C GLY A 137 6.16 3.11 12.62
N ARG A 138 5.28 3.12 11.62
CA ARG A 138 3.87 2.73 11.79
C ARG A 138 3.70 1.23 11.53
N HIS A 139 2.97 0.53 12.40
CA HIS A 139 2.60 -0.86 12.16
C HIS A 139 1.70 -0.96 10.91
N LEU A 140 2.00 -1.90 10.02
CA LEU A 140 1.24 -2.17 8.80
C LEU A 140 0.29 -3.35 9.04
N VAL A 141 -1.00 -3.08 9.16
CA VAL A 141 -1.97 -4.06 9.68
C VAL A 141 -3.30 -4.12 8.92
N TYR A 142 -3.95 -5.28 8.99
CA TYR A 142 -5.39 -5.45 8.83
C TYR A 142 -6.07 -5.36 10.18
N MET A 143 -7.21 -4.67 10.23
CA MET A 143 -7.98 -4.48 11.46
C MET A 143 -9.31 -5.22 11.39
N PHE A 144 -9.56 -6.08 12.38
CA PHE A 144 -10.77 -6.87 12.52
C PHE A 144 -11.54 -6.44 13.77
N VAL A 145 -12.84 -6.20 13.61
CA VAL A 145 -13.72 -5.76 14.71
C VAL A 145 -14.97 -6.63 14.79
N GLN A 146 -15.51 -6.80 15.99
CA GLN A 146 -16.75 -7.53 16.20
C GLN A 146 -17.94 -6.56 16.12
N LYS A 147 -18.88 -6.79 15.21
CA LYS A 147 -20.15 -6.06 15.09
C LYS A 147 -21.29 -7.03 14.85
N ASP A 148 -22.37 -6.91 15.62
CA ASP A 148 -23.58 -7.75 15.49
C ASP A 148 -23.28 -9.26 15.48
N GLY A 149 -22.31 -9.69 16.30
CA GLY A 149 -21.87 -11.09 16.40
C GLY A 149 -21.05 -11.60 15.22
N LYS A 150 -20.57 -10.71 14.34
CA LYS A 150 -19.71 -11.03 13.20
C LYS A 150 -18.39 -10.29 13.29
N GLU A 151 -17.32 -10.96 12.91
CA GLU A 151 -16.04 -10.30 12.69
C GLU A 151 -16.04 -9.63 11.31
N ILE A 152 -15.60 -8.38 11.26
CA ILE A 152 -15.53 -7.57 10.04
C ILE A 152 -14.08 -7.11 9.85
N ASN A 153 -13.52 -7.38 8.67
CA ASN A 153 -12.29 -6.76 8.20
C ASN A 153 -12.59 -5.30 7.82
N TYR A 154 -12.20 -4.36 8.67
CA TYR A 154 -12.44 -2.93 8.47
C TYR A 154 -11.84 -2.44 7.15
N ASN A 155 -10.65 -2.93 6.77
CA ASN A 155 -9.93 -2.47 5.58
C ASN A 155 -10.75 -2.79 4.32
N VAL A 156 -11.22 -4.03 4.19
CA VAL A 156 -12.07 -4.47 3.06
C VAL A 156 -13.42 -3.74 3.09
N GLU A 157 -14.01 -3.55 4.27
CA GLU A 157 -15.28 -2.86 4.43
C GLU A 157 -15.19 -1.38 4.03
N CYS A 158 -14.08 -0.71 4.34
CA CYS A 158 -13.78 0.66 3.92
C CYS A 158 -13.79 0.78 2.38
N VAL A 159 -13.18 -0.19 1.67
CA VAL A 159 -13.23 -0.25 0.21
C VAL A 159 -14.64 -0.55 -0.29
N ARG A 160 -15.35 -1.50 0.35
CA ARG A 160 -16.70 -1.92 -0.05
C ARG A 160 -17.71 -0.79 0.03
N LEU A 161 -17.55 0.11 1.00
CA LEU A 161 -18.41 1.29 1.19
C LEU A 161 -17.92 2.52 0.39
N GLY A 162 -16.83 2.39 -0.36
CA GLY A 162 -16.32 3.44 -1.24
C GLY A 162 -15.57 4.56 -0.55
N TYR A 163 -15.08 4.38 0.69
CA TYR A 163 -14.26 5.39 1.36
C TYR A 163 -12.80 5.37 0.93
N SER A 164 -12.38 4.30 0.27
CA SER A 164 -11.05 4.16 -0.31
C SER A 164 -11.09 3.25 -1.55
N PRO A 165 -10.24 3.48 -2.56
CA PRO A 165 -9.94 2.44 -3.54
C PRO A 165 -9.14 1.31 -2.89
N TYR A 166 -9.03 0.16 -3.54
CA TYR A 166 -8.05 -0.84 -3.13
C TYR A 166 -6.63 -0.30 -3.40
N PHE A 167 -5.93 0.03 -2.32
CA PHE A 167 -4.61 0.65 -2.37
C PHE A 167 -3.49 -0.39 -2.25
N ASN A 168 -3.09 -0.97 -3.39
CA ASN A 168 -2.05 -1.98 -3.52
C ASN A 168 -0.68 -1.42 -3.95
N LYS A 169 -0.45 -0.10 -3.82
CA LYS A 169 0.79 0.59 -4.26
C LYS A 169 2.09 -0.05 -3.74
N TYR A 170 2.01 -0.69 -2.57
CA TYR A 170 3.12 -1.35 -1.88
C TYR A 170 3.03 -2.88 -1.90
N GLY A 171 2.29 -3.44 -2.86
CA GLY A 171 2.08 -4.88 -3.05
C GLY A 171 0.61 -5.27 -2.93
N ASN A 172 0.23 -6.33 -3.63
CA ASN A 172 -1.09 -6.93 -3.43
C ASN A 172 -1.13 -7.63 -2.07
N SER A 173 -2.30 -7.59 -1.41
CA SER A 173 -2.51 -8.36 -0.18
C SER A 173 -2.36 -9.86 -0.48
N LYS A 174 -1.53 -10.59 0.26
CA LYS A 174 -1.38 -12.03 0.02
C LYS A 174 -2.62 -12.80 0.51
N LYS A 175 -3.33 -12.24 1.49
CA LYS A 175 -4.49 -12.86 2.14
C LYS A 175 -5.84 -12.40 1.57
N TYR A 176 -6.01 -11.10 1.34
CA TYR A 176 -7.32 -10.47 1.12
C TYR A 176 -7.47 -9.83 -0.26
N HIS A 177 -6.58 -10.12 -1.21
CA HIS A 177 -6.60 -9.49 -2.54
C HIS A 177 -7.95 -9.62 -3.26
N GLN A 178 -8.52 -10.83 -3.26
CA GLN A 178 -9.81 -11.07 -3.92
C GLN A 178 -10.97 -10.37 -3.20
N ASP A 179 -10.91 -10.28 -1.87
CA ASP A 179 -11.92 -9.56 -1.09
C ASP A 179 -11.89 -8.06 -1.40
N PHE A 180 -10.69 -7.48 -1.50
CA PHE A 180 -10.53 -6.09 -1.91
C PHE A 180 -11.00 -5.81 -3.34
N ILE A 181 -10.70 -6.70 -4.29
CA ILE A 181 -11.20 -6.58 -5.68
C ILE A 181 -12.73 -6.58 -5.67
N ALA A 182 -13.33 -7.58 -5.04
CA ALA A 182 -14.79 -7.72 -4.98
C ALA A 182 -15.45 -6.53 -4.27
N ALA A 183 -14.83 -6.03 -3.20
CA ALA A 183 -15.27 -4.83 -2.48
C ALA A 183 -15.23 -3.58 -3.37
N GLN A 184 -14.13 -3.37 -4.10
CA GLN A 184 -14.00 -2.22 -5.00
C GLN A 184 -15.00 -2.29 -6.17
N GLU A 185 -15.18 -3.47 -6.76
CA GLU A 185 -16.18 -3.69 -7.81
C GLU A 185 -17.60 -3.41 -7.30
N TYR A 186 -17.93 -3.87 -6.09
CA TYR A 186 -19.21 -3.59 -5.45
C TYR A 186 -19.41 -2.07 -5.27
N ALA A 187 -18.41 -1.36 -4.75
CA ALA A 187 -18.49 0.08 -4.50
C ALA A 187 -18.67 0.88 -5.80
N ARG A 188 -17.96 0.49 -6.87
CA ARG A 188 -18.10 1.07 -8.21
C ARG A 188 -19.48 0.84 -8.80
N ASN A 189 -19.95 -0.40 -8.80
CA ASN A 189 -21.25 -0.77 -9.37
C ASN A 189 -22.42 -0.07 -8.68
N ASN A 190 -22.27 0.20 -7.38
CA ASN A 190 -23.29 0.88 -6.57
C ASN A 190 -23.04 2.40 -6.43
N LYS A 191 -22.00 2.94 -7.07
CA LYS A 191 -21.63 4.37 -7.02
C LYS A 191 -21.50 4.89 -5.58
N LEU A 192 -20.75 4.18 -4.75
CA LEU A 192 -20.58 4.52 -3.34
C LEU A 192 -19.33 5.38 -3.12
N GLY A 193 -19.42 6.37 -2.22
CA GLY A 193 -18.27 7.16 -1.77
C GLY A 193 -17.50 7.82 -2.91
N ILE A 194 -16.21 7.48 -3.08
CA ILE A 194 -15.34 7.98 -4.16
C ILE A 194 -15.81 7.59 -5.57
N TRP A 195 -16.79 6.70 -5.69
CA TRP A 195 -17.38 6.26 -6.95
C TRP A 195 -18.72 6.93 -7.24
N ASP A 196 -19.20 7.78 -6.34
CA ASP A 196 -20.39 8.59 -6.51
C ASP A 196 -20.04 9.87 -7.28
N PRO A 197 -20.51 10.05 -8.54
CA PRO A 197 -20.18 11.23 -9.34
C PRO A 197 -20.73 12.53 -8.76
N ASP A 198 -21.69 12.48 -7.84
CA ASP A 198 -22.27 13.66 -7.22
C ASP A 198 -21.47 14.12 -5.98
N LYS A 199 -20.52 13.31 -5.50
CA LYS A 199 -19.67 13.64 -4.35
C LYS A 199 -18.40 14.39 -4.74
N LYS A 200 -17.82 15.08 -3.75
CA LYS A 200 -16.58 15.85 -3.89
C LYS A 200 -15.40 15.03 -3.39
N HIS A 201 -14.79 14.32 -4.33
CA HIS A 201 -13.67 13.41 -4.15
C HIS A 201 -12.60 13.71 -5.20
N TYR A 202 -11.41 13.12 -5.07
CA TYR A 202 -10.34 13.27 -6.05
C TYR A 202 -10.80 12.78 -7.43
N PRO A 203 -10.55 13.54 -8.51
CA PRO A 203 -11.04 13.20 -9.85
C PRO A 203 -10.19 12.18 -10.61
N ASP A 204 -9.06 11.73 -10.04
CA ASP A 204 -7.98 11.02 -10.74
C ASP A 204 -7.78 9.56 -10.26
N TYR A 205 -8.84 8.90 -9.79
CA TYR A 205 -8.76 7.53 -9.28
C TYR A 205 -8.32 6.49 -10.32
N GLU A 206 -8.72 6.63 -11.58
CA GLU A 206 -8.27 5.71 -12.63
C GLU A 206 -6.75 5.85 -12.90
N GLU A 207 -6.21 7.07 -12.84
CA GLU A 207 -4.76 7.29 -12.95
C GLU A 207 -4.01 6.68 -11.75
N ARG A 208 -4.52 6.93 -10.54
CA ARG A 208 -3.96 6.37 -9.30
C ARG A 208 -3.94 4.84 -9.32
N ILE A 209 -5.04 4.21 -9.71
CA ILE A 209 -5.17 2.75 -9.69
C ILE A 209 -4.25 2.11 -10.72
N ASN A 210 -4.13 2.69 -11.92
CA ASN A 210 -3.15 2.22 -12.91
C ASN A 210 -1.72 2.31 -12.38
N TRP A 211 -1.37 3.43 -11.72
CA TRP A 211 -0.07 3.60 -11.10
C TRP A 211 0.20 2.58 -9.99
N TRP A 212 -0.76 2.38 -9.09
CA TRP A 212 -0.62 1.47 -7.96
C TRP A 212 -0.56 0.01 -8.39
N ASN A 213 -1.43 -0.41 -9.32
CA ASN A 213 -1.42 -1.75 -9.88
C ASN A 213 -0.07 -2.07 -10.54
N LYS A 214 0.49 -1.11 -11.30
CA LYS A 214 1.81 -1.30 -11.90
C LYS A 214 2.89 -1.50 -10.83
N ARG A 215 2.86 -0.75 -9.73
CA ARG A 215 3.81 -0.94 -8.62
C ARG A 215 3.60 -2.27 -7.88
N ALA A 216 2.36 -2.70 -7.71
CA ALA A 216 2.05 -4.02 -7.16
C ALA A 216 2.62 -5.14 -8.03
N GLU A 217 2.43 -5.04 -9.35
CA GLU A 217 2.97 -5.98 -10.33
C GLU A 217 4.50 -6.05 -10.29
N GLN A 218 5.20 -4.92 -10.12
CA GLN A 218 6.66 -4.92 -9.97
C GLN A 218 7.14 -5.71 -8.75
N LEU A 219 6.44 -5.56 -7.62
CA LEU A 219 6.73 -6.31 -6.40
C LEU A 219 6.46 -7.80 -6.59
N GLU A 220 5.32 -8.18 -7.17
CA GLU A 220 5.00 -9.57 -7.46
C GLU A 220 6.00 -10.20 -8.44
N ASN A 221 6.41 -9.45 -9.47
CA ASN A 221 7.42 -9.89 -10.42
C ASN A 221 8.79 -10.10 -9.74
N PHE A 222 9.18 -9.19 -8.83
CA PHE A 222 10.39 -9.35 -8.05
C PHE A 222 10.32 -10.61 -7.19
N GLU A 223 9.27 -10.73 -6.37
CA GLU A 223 9.07 -11.86 -5.45
C GLU A 223 9.05 -13.20 -6.23
N LYS A 224 8.37 -13.26 -7.37
CA LYS A 224 8.28 -14.48 -8.19
C LYS A 224 9.59 -14.88 -8.86
N LYS A 225 10.39 -13.93 -9.32
CA LYS A 225 11.61 -14.21 -10.11
C LYS A 225 12.87 -14.32 -9.25
N TYR A 226 12.93 -13.58 -8.15
CA TYR A 226 14.21 -13.26 -7.50
C TYR A 226 14.24 -13.51 -5.99
N SER A 227 13.13 -13.87 -5.34
CA SER A 227 13.10 -14.11 -3.88
C SER A 227 14.10 -15.17 -3.40
N ASP A 228 14.34 -16.21 -4.21
CA ASP A 228 15.31 -17.27 -3.90
C ASP A 228 16.74 -16.98 -4.41
N ASN A 229 16.99 -15.77 -4.95
CA ASN A 229 18.29 -15.42 -5.53
C ASN A 229 19.18 -14.67 -4.54
N GLU A 230 20.30 -15.28 -4.15
CA GLU A 230 21.24 -14.72 -3.19
C GLU A 230 21.89 -13.40 -3.62
N ASN A 231 21.85 -13.03 -4.90
CA ASN A 231 22.40 -11.75 -5.39
C ASN A 231 21.35 -10.64 -5.52
N TYR A 232 20.07 -10.92 -5.24
CA TYR A 232 18.97 -9.96 -5.31
C TYR A 232 18.48 -9.62 -3.90
N PHE A 233 18.14 -8.34 -3.68
CA PHE A 233 17.78 -7.81 -2.38
C PHE A 233 16.62 -6.83 -2.49
N ASN A 234 15.47 -7.14 -1.92
CA ASN A 234 14.39 -6.18 -1.73
C ASN A 234 14.70 -5.30 -0.52
N LEU A 235 15.00 -4.02 -0.74
CA LEU A 235 15.39 -3.10 0.33
C LEU A 235 14.25 -2.79 1.33
N SER A 236 13.01 -3.15 0.99
CA SER A 236 11.89 -3.08 1.94
C SER A 236 11.79 -4.29 2.86
N ASP A 237 12.38 -5.43 2.49
CA ASP A 237 12.37 -6.66 3.29
C ASP A 237 13.52 -6.65 4.33
N GLU A 238 13.19 -6.89 5.59
CA GLU A 238 14.17 -6.86 6.67
C GLU A 238 15.25 -7.94 6.58
N SER A 239 14.90 -9.14 6.11
CA SER A 239 15.84 -10.25 5.99
C SER A 239 16.85 -10.00 4.88
N ASP A 240 16.39 -9.51 3.72
CA ASP A 240 17.26 -9.10 2.62
C ASP A 240 18.17 -7.94 3.04
N PHE A 241 17.61 -6.94 3.71
CA PHE A 241 18.42 -5.80 4.15
C PHE A 241 19.54 -6.22 5.11
N LYS A 242 19.27 -7.15 6.05
CA LYS A 242 20.29 -7.69 6.97
C LYS A 242 21.40 -8.43 6.22
N ARG A 243 21.02 -9.20 5.18
CA ARG A 243 21.94 -9.99 4.35
C ARG A 243 22.88 -9.15 3.48
N LEU A 244 22.63 -7.86 3.31
CA LEU A 244 23.57 -6.92 2.65
C LEU A 244 24.94 -6.93 3.34
N SER A 245 24.99 -7.06 4.67
CA SER A 245 26.26 -7.05 5.43
C SER A 245 27.24 -8.13 4.98
N GLU A 246 26.72 -9.28 4.54
CA GLU A 246 27.48 -10.44 4.07
C GLU A 246 28.00 -10.26 2.63
N ASN A 247 27.54 -9.22 1.94
CA ASN A 247 27.79 -8.97 0.51
C ASN A 247 28.60 -7.70 0.24
N VAL A 248 29.17 -7.07 1.26
CA VAL A 248 30.02 -5.89 1.08
C VAL A 248 31.24 -6.25 0.22
N GLY A 249 31.44 -5.51 -0.86
CA GLY A 249 32.48 -5.76 -1.87
C GLY A 249 32.04 -6.65 -3.03
N ASN A 250 30.88 -7.31 -2.95
CA ASN A 250 30.33 -8.11 -4.04
C ASN A 250 29.45 -7.26 -4.97
N GLU A 251 29.32 -7.71 -6.22
CA GLU A 251 28.33 -7.18 -7.15
C GLU A 251 26.95 -7.75 -6.80
N ILE A 252 25.98 -6.88 -6.55
CA ILE A 252 24.61 -7.23 -6.17
C ILE A 252 23.59 -6.50 -7.03
N ILE A 253 22.32 -6.94 -6.92
CA ILE A 253 21.16 -6.22 -7.44
C ILE A 253 20.23 -5.88 -6.29
N VAL A 254 19.99 -4.60 -6.05
CA VAL A 254 19.00 -4.15 -5.07
C VAL A 254 17.73 -3.70 -5.78
N PHE A 255 16.59 -3.98 -5.16
CA PHE A 255 15.27 -3.58 -5.60
C PHE A 255 14.67 -2.63 -4.56
N GLY A 256 14.23 -1.45 -5.00
CA GLY A 256 13.70 -0.45 -4.09
C GLY A 256 13.22 0.80 -4.81
N ASN A 257 12.59 1.71 -4.07
CA ASN A 257 12.05 2.95 -4.62
C ASN A 257 12.91 4.15 -4.20
N ILE A 258 13.46 4.85 -5.18
CA ILE A 258 14.19 6.10 -4.94
C ILE A 258 13.20 7.17 -4.49
N SER A 259 13.40 7.74 -3.30
CA SER A 259 12.51 8.76 -2.72
C SER A 259 13.12 10.16 -2.76
N ASP A 260 14.44 10.29 -2.52
CA ASP A 260 15.12 11.59 -2.52
C ASP A 260 16.24 11.64 -3.56
N VAL A 261 16.36 12.79 -4.23
CA VAL A 261 17.44 13.08 -5.18
C VAL A 261 18.14 14.37 -4.75
N LEU A 262 19.34 14.25 -4.20
CA LEU A 262 20.11 15.34 -3.62
C LEU A 262 21.23 15.78 -4.56
N THR A 263 21.00 16.90 -5.26
CA THR A 263 21.89 17.39 -6.34
C THR A 263 22.54 18.74 -6.03
N LYS A 264 22.40 19.24 -4.79
CA LYS A 264 22.93 20.56 -4.40
C LYS A 264 24.46 20.64 -4.32
N LYS A 265 25.14 19.50 -4.15
CA LYS A 265 26.60 19.38 -4.04
C LYS A 265 27.03 17.96 -4.39
N PHE A 266 28.30 17.78 -4.76
CA PHE A 266 28.85 16.45 -4.99
C PHE A 266 29.26 15.72 -3.70
N PRO A 267 29.23 14.37 -3.71
CA PRO A 267 28.58 13.55 -4.74
C PRO A 267 27.05 13.73 -4.70
N TYR A 268 26.38 13.59 -5.84
CA TYR A 268 24.92 13.53 -5.85
C TYR A 268 24.46 12.21 -5.21
N LEU A 269 23.36 12.27 -4.47
CA LEU A 269 22.82 11.12 -3.74
C LEU A 269 21.39 10.86 -4.15
N LEU A 270 21.09 9.62 -4.57
CA LEU A 270 19.73 9.12 -4.72
C LEU A 270 19.48 8.17 -3.56
N ARG A 271 18.41 8.38 -2.79
CA ARG A 271 18.18 7.64 -1.54
C ARG A 271 16.98 6.71 -1.66
N ILE A 272 17.18 5.49 -1.18
CA ILE A 272 16.12 4.51 -0.95
C ILE A 272 15.97 4.37 0.57
N PRO A 273 14.92 4.95 1.18
CA PRO A 273 14.76 4.94 2.63
C PRO A 273 14.36 3.55 3.15
N ARG A 274 14.99 3.14 4.25
CA ARG A 274 14.59 1.96 5.04
C ARG A 274 13.81 2.37 6.27
N THR A 275 14.25 3.46 6.90
CA THR A 275 13.57 4.18 7.99
C THR A 275 13.69 5.69 7.74
N LYS A 276 13.28 6.53 8.69
CA LYS A 276 13.54 7.98 8.63
C LYS A 276 15.03 8.31 8.68
N GLU A 277 15.81 7.51 9.41
CA GLU A 277 17.22 7.77 9.68
C GLU A 277 18.16 6.95 8.80
N ASP A 278 17.72 5.77 8.35
CA ASP A 278 18.53 4.83 7.57
C ASP A 278 18.09 4.74 6.12
N THR A 279 19.08 4.73 5.22
CA THR A 279 18.89 4.80 3.77
C THR A 279 19.98 4.02 3.06
N PHE A 280 19.60 3.29 2.01
CA PHE A 280 20.54 2.86 0.98
C PHE A 280 20.81 4.03 0.03
N GLU A 281 22.08 4.33 -0.26
CA GLU A 281 22.47 5.49 -1.07
C GLU A 281 23.04 5.06 -2.43
N LEU A 282 22.55 5.63 -3.52
CA LEU A 282 23.20 5.57 -4.82
C LEU A 282 24.01 6.84 -5.00
N VAL A 283 25.29 6.68 -5.32
CA VAL A 283 26.28 7.77 -5.31
C VAL A 283 26.74 8.07 -6.73
N ILE A 284 26.61 9.32 -7.14
CA ILE A 284 27.12 9.80 -8.43
C ILE A 284 28.21 10.84 -8.14
N PHE A 285 29.45 10.53 -8.49
CA PHE A 285 30.57 11.48 -8.40
C PHE A 285 30.57 12.47 -9.56
N GLU A 286 31.36 13.53 -9.42
CA GLU A 286 31.42 14.66 -10.36
C GLU A 286 31.71 14.21 -11.80
N ASP A 287 32.62 13.25 -11.98
CA ASP A 287 32.98 12.70 -13.29
C ASP A 287 31.78 12.06 -14.03
N ASN A 288 30.75 11.64 -13.28
CA ASN A 288 29.55 10.97 -13.80
C ASN A 288 28.27 11.83 -13.66
N ALA A 289 28.40 13.14 -13.43
CA ALA A 289 27.25 14.02 -13.15
C ALA A 289 26.16 14.00 -14.24
N ASN A 290 26.55 13.76 -15.51
CA ASN A 290 25.62 13.69 -16.65
C ASN A 290 24.65 12.50 -16.57
N LEU A 291 24.97 11.44 -15.81
CA LEU A 291 24.11 10.26 -15.67
C LEU A 291 22.71 10.62 -15.19
N LEU A 292 22.55 11.65 -14.35
CA LEU A 292 21.24 12.03 -13.81
C LEU A 292 20.24 12.38 -14.94
N ASN A 293 20.71 13.06 -15.98
CA ASN A 293 19.90 13.42 -17.13
C ASN A 293 19.61 12.20 -18.01
N GLU A 294 20.60 11.31 -18.20
CA GLU A 294 20.47 10.11 -19.03
C GLU A 294 19.55 9.05 -18.42
N MET A 295 19.49 8.98 -17.09
CA MET A 295 18.71 7.98 -16.38
C MET A 295 17.23 8.36 -16.21
N GLU A 296 16.81 9.57 -16.60
CA GLU A 296 15.42 10.05 -16.42
C GLU A 296 14.88 9.79 -14.99
N ILE A 297 15.66 10.15 -13.97
CA ILE A 297 15.38 9.77 -12.57
C ILE A 297 14.01 10.24 -12.07
N ASP A 298 13.52 11.36 -12.60
CA ASP A 298 12.17 11.86 -12.27
C ASP A 298 11.05 10.90 -12.68
N ASN A 299 11.24 10.11 -13.74
CA ASN A 299 10.28 9.05 -14.11
C ASN A 299 10.50 7.81 -13.24
N LYS A 300 11.76 7.49 -12.92
CA LYS A 300 12.10 6.26 -12.18
C LYS A 300 11.70 6.29 -10.71
N LYS A 301 11.71 7.47 -10.06
CA LYS A 301 11.34 7.63 -8.64
C LYS A 301 9.87 7.28 -8.34
N GLU A 302 9.01 7.25 -9.35
CA GLU A 302 7.59 6.89 -9.17
C GLU A 302 7.35 5.37 -9.10
N TYR A 303 8.36 4.57 -9.42
CA TYR A 303 8.31 3.10 -9.53
C TYR A 303 9.40 2.43 -8.71
N TYR A 304 9.33 1.11 -8.58
CA TYR A 304 10.45 0.35 -8.06
C TYR A 304 11.51 0.20 -9.15
N THR A 305 12.77 0.32 -8.74
CA THR A 305 13.95 0.23 -9.60
C THR A 305 14.83 -0.90 -9.14
N TYR A 306 15.43 -1.58 -10.11
CA TYR A 306 16.53 -2.49 -9.90
C TYR A 306 17.84 -1.72 -10.07
N ILE A 307 18.78 -1.92 -9.16
CA ILE A 307 20.09 -1.26 -9.20
C ILE A 307 21.19 -2.30 -9.05
N LYS A 308 22.07 -2.36 -10.05
CA LYS A 308 23.22 -3.25 -10.09
C LYS A 308 24.50 -2.51 -9.76
N GLY A 309 25.32 -3.09 -8.90
CA GLY A 309 26.68 -2.60 -8.68
C GLY A 309 27.36 -3.25 -7.48
N THR A 310 28.61 -2.86 -7.26
CA THR A 310 29.39 -3.31 -6.10
C THR A 310 28.87 -2.66 -4.83
N LEU A 311 28.45 -3.46 -3.86
CA LEU A 311 28.00 -2.97 -2.57
C LEU A 311 29.17 -2.39 -1.76
N GLY A 312 29.08 -1.11 -1.44
CA GLY A 312 30.02 -0.43 -0.55
C GLY A 312 29.37 0.01 0.76
N VAL A 313 30.21 0.44 1.70
CA VAL A 313 29.78 1.09 2.95
C VAL A 313 30.52 2.40 3.12
N TYR A 314 29.78 3.49 3.36
CA TYR A 314 30.35 4.79 3.67
C TYR A 314 29.62 5.44 4.83
N LYS A 315 30.38 5.84 5.87
CA LYS A 315 29.83 6.43 7.10
C LYS A 315 28.67 5.64 7.71
N GLY A 316 28.76 4.31 7.66
CA GLY A 316 27.75 3.40 8.20
C GLY A 316 26.54 3.14 7.31
N LYS A 317 26.49 3.70 6.09
CA LYS A 317 25.42 3.47 5.13
C LYS A 317 25.86 2.55 4.00
N TYR A 318 24.99 1.63 3.60
CA TYR A 318 25.15 0.86 2.38
C TYR A 318 24.98 1.75 1.15
N GLN A 319 25.82 1.54 0.15
CA GLN A 319 25.77 2.31 -1.08
C GLN A 319 26.21 1.56 -2.32
N ILE A 320 25.76 2.01 -3.48
CA ILE A 320 26.29 1.63 -4.80
C ILE A 320 26.74 2.90 -5.52
N GLU A 321 27.94 2.88 -6.10
CA GLU A 321 28.40 3.94 -7.00
C GLU A 321 27.81 3.73 -8.40
N LEU A 322 27.18 4.76 -8.95
CA LEU A 322 26.67 4.77 -10.32
C LEU A 322 27.68 5.43 -11.26
N LYS A 323 28.10 4.66 -12.27
CA LYS A 323 29.06 4.99 -13.33
C LYS A 323 28.46 4.83 -14.72
N ASP A 324 27.38 4.07 -14.84
CA ASP A 324 26.68 3.82 -16.10
C ASP A 324 25.17 3.86 -15.87
N LYS A 325 24.42 4.36 -16.87
CA LYS A 325 22.95 4.43 -16.83
C LYS A 325 22.29 3.05 -16.79
N ASP A 326 22.96 2.02 -17.32
CA ASP A 326 22.45 0.65 -17.38
C ASP A 326 22.52 -0.06 -16.02
N GLN A 327 23.18 0.56 -15.03
CA GLN A 327 23.14 0.09 -13.64
C GLN A 327 21.76 0.24 -13.00
N ILE A 328 20.85 1.03 -13.58
CA ILE A 328 19.51 1.24 -13.04
C ILE A 328 18.44 1.01 -14.10
N TRP A 329 17.49 0.12 -13.81
CA TRP A 329 16.37 -0.16 -14.70
C TRP A 329 15.06 -0.37 -13.95
N ILE A 330 13.98 -0.41 -14.72
CA ILE A 330 12.63 -0.74 -14.29
C ILE A 330 12.25 -1.96 -15.13
N GLU A 331 11.80 -3.03 -14.48
CA GLU A 331 11.09 -4.13 -15.16
C GLU A 331 9.60 -3.87 -15.22
#